data_AF-A0A7U6GJH7-F1
#
_entry.id   AF-A0A7U6GJH7-F1
#
_cell.length_a   1.000
_cell.length_b   1.000
_cell.length_c   1.000
_cell.angle_alpha   90.00
_cell.angle_beta   90.00
_cell.angle_gamma   90.00
#
_symmetry.space_group_name_H-M   'P 1'
#
loop_
_entity.id
_entity.type
_entity.pdbx_description
1 polymer ?
#
loop_
_entity_poly.entity_id
_entity_poly.type
_entity_poly.pdbx_seq_one_letter_code
_entity_poly.pdbx_strand_id
1 'polypeptide(L)'
;MNHIVPRLVLCLLLSIQATGFASGHAASPYFSAPYTGEKVKEYEISLPTSRYEKETFKIPEDCSRLNSRLLEGNGHWGNRIERRLWMKADDDCRYLNFLNKYSGKASRDYVSNYDFYNANINDLPLRPGCDLNLLLRNPAACPPPMQGMPNFSIFMSTMPMQQEQEQESLKDCRFEDGLFRGYIYHTGLRLRCIRDSKAPGYRILSVDFADVNGDDCQDAILRMIPVGRGARPSLLVLPLTRCRNDEKFSLPPGSDYPRFGPAPE
;
A
#
# COMPACT_ATOMS: atom_id res chain seq x y z
N MET A 1 -43.98 -11.13 -63.53
CA MET A 1 -42.74 -10.44 -63.91
C MET A 1 -42.75 -9.06 -63.27
N ASN A 2 -41.58 -8.60 -62.83
CA ASN A 2 -41.28 -7.39 -62.05
C ASN A 2 -41.33 -7.53 -60.52
N HIS A 3 -40.16 -7.93 -60.02
CA HIS A 3 -39.58 -7.63 -58.71
C HIS A 3 -39.54 -6.12 -58.42
N ILE A 4 -39.50 -5.72 -57.15
CA ILE A 4 -38.52 -4.77 -56.55
C ILE A 4 -38.74 -4.66 -55.01
N VAL A 5 -37.81 -5.30 -54.29
CA VAL A 5 -37.10 -4.92 -53.05
C VAL A 5 -37.85 -4.35 -51.82
N PRO A 6 -37.84 -5.04 -50.65
CA PRO A 6 -37.87 -4.40 -49.35
C PRO A 6 -36.44 -4.06 -48.89
N ARG A 7 -36.24 -2.82 -48.45
CA ARG A 7 -34.99 -2.33 -47.85
C ARG A 7 -34.71 -3.08 -46.53
N LEU A 8 -33.64 -3.88 -46.51
CA LEU A 8 -32.99 -4.34 -45.29
C LEU A 8 -32.40 -3.11 -44.57
N VAL A 9 -32.90 -2.79 -43.38
CA VAL A 9 -32.22 -1.92 -42.43
C VAL A 9 -31.28 -2.79 -41.61
N LEU A 10 -30.01 -2.78 -42.00
CA LEU A 10 -28.92 -3.44 -41.30
C LEU A 10 -28.57 -2.61 -40.06
N CYS A 11 -29.17 -2.92 -38.91
CA CYS A 11 -28.73 -2.39 -37.61
C CYS A 11 -27.39 -3.01 -37.24
N LEU A 12 -26.30 -2.34 -37.61
CA LEU A 12 -24.96 -2.63 -37.12
C LEU A 12 -24.88 -2.18 -35.65
N LEU A 13 -25.02 -3.13 -34.72
CA LEU A 13 -24.66 -2.95 -33.32
C LEU A 13 -23.13 -2.86 -33.21
N LEU A 14 -22.60 -1.64 -33.38
CA LEU A 14 -21.26 -1.29 -32.93
C LEU A 14 -21.29 -1.24 -31.40
N SER A 15 -20.91 -2.36 -30.77
CA SER A 15 -20.49 -2.40 -29.38
C SER A 15 -19.22 -1.57 -29.23
N ILE A 16 -19.40 -0.28 -28.95
CA ILE A 16 -18.34 0.59 -28.45
C ILE A 16 -17.95 0.04 -27.08
N GLN A 17 -16.93 -0.82 -27.04
CA GLN A 17 -16.19 -1.04 -25.81
C GLN A 17 -15.48 0.27 -25.50
N ALA A 18 -16.03 1.03 -24.56
CA ALA A 18 -15.32 2.12 -23.94
C ALA A 18 -14.19 1.53 -23.11
N THR A 19 -13.04 1.26 -23.75
CA THR A 19 -11.77 1.21 -23.03
C THR A 19 -11.50 2.64 -22.56
N GLY A 20 -11.90 2.92 -21.33
CA GLY A 20 -11.51 4.14 -20.64
C GLY A 20 -9.99 4.14 -20.50
N PHE A 21 -9.30 4.78 -21.45
CA PHE A 21 -7.93 5.22 -21.23
C PHE A 21 -8.00 6.32 -20.16
N ALA A 22 -7.72 5.97 -18.91
CA ALA A 22 -7.45 6.96 -17.89
C ALA A 22 -6.19 7.72 -18.32
N SER A 23 -6.37 8.99 -18.68
CA SER A 23 -5.26 9.91 -18.89
C SER A 23 -4.40 9.90 -17.62
N GLY A 24 -3.10 9.60 -17.79
CA GLY A 24 -2.13 9.32 -16.73
C GLY A 24 -1.79 10.53 -15.85
N HIS A 25 -2.75 10.98 -15.05
CA HIS A 25 -2.45 11.77 -13.86
C HIS A 25 -2.20 10.79 -12.72
N ALA A 26 -0.92 10.51 -12.45
CA ALA A 26 -0.53 9.98 -11.15
C ALA A 26 -1.13 10.91 -10.09
N ALA A 27 -2.10 10.43 -9.32
CA ALA A 27 -2.69 11.21 -8.25
C ALA A 27 -1.55 11.66 -7.33
N SER A 28 -1.36 12.98 -7.17
CA SER A 28 -0.32 13.48 -6.29
C SER A 28 -0.57 12.96 -4.87
N PRO A 29 0.40 12.28 -4.25
CA PRO A 29 0.19 11.67 -2.95
C PRO A 29 -0.08 12.74 -1.89
N TYR A 30 -0.77 12.35 -0.82
CA TYR A 30 -0.93 13.20 0.35
C TYR A 30 0.10 12.87 1.42
N PHE A 31 0.66 13.91 2.04
CA PHE A 31 1.57 13.83 3.17
C PHE A 31 0.85 14.19 4.47
N SER A 32 1.49 13.88 5.60
CA SER A 32 1.12 14.46 6.90
C SER A 32 2.06 15.61 7.19
N ALA A 33 1.55 16.79 7.52
CA ALA A 33 2.37 17.94 7.88
C ALA A 33 3.25 17.62 9.11
N PRO A 34 4.54 18.02 9.12
CA PRO A 34 5.52 17.59 10.12
C PRO A 34 5.20 17.98 11.56
N TYR A 35 4.48 19.09 11.75
CA TYR A 35 4.19 19.63 13.08
C TYR A 35 2.75 19.39 13.54
N THR A 36 1.79 19.37 12.62
CA THR A 36 0.35 19.25 12.93
C THR A 36 -0.20 17.85 12.65
N GLY A 37 0.46 17.08 11.77
CA GLY A 37 -0.03 15.80 11.28
C GLY A 37 -1.16 15.92 10.26
N GLU A 38 -1.58 17.14 9.90
CA GLU A 38 -2.67 17.39 8.95
C GLU A 38 -2.35 16.83 7.57
N LYS A 39 -3.40 16.37 6.87
CA LYS A 39 -3.28 15.84 5.52
C LYS A 39 -3.05 16.99 4.54
N VAL A 40 -1.89 17.03 3.90
CA VAL A 40 -1.46 18.11 2.98
C VAL A 40 -0.91 17.52 1.69
N LYS A 41 -0.87 18.32 0.61
CA LYS A 41 -0.22 17.93 -0.66
C LYS A 41 1.24 18.39 -0.75
N GLU A 42 1.58 19.41 0.02
CA GLU A 42 2.93 19.95 0.13
C GLU A 42 3.12 20.52 1.53
N TYR A 43 4.37 20.62 1.98
CA TYR A 43 4.73 21.30 3.21
C TYR A 43 6.15 21.85 3.15
N GLU A 44 6.42 22.85 3.98
CA GLU A 44 7.76 23.37 4.20
C GLU A 44 8.32 22.88 5.54
N ILE A 45 9.63 22.64 5.56
CA ILE A 45 10.32 22.18 6.76
C ILE A 45 11.72 22.79 6.84
N SER A 46 12.03 23.44 7.96
CA SER A 46 13.36 23.99 8.22
C SER A 46 14.19 22.99 9.02
N LEU A 47 15.25 22.48 8.41
CA LEU A 47 16.08 21.40 8.95
C LEU A 47 17.52 21.89 9.18
N PRO A 48 18.18 21.48 10.27
CA PRO A 48 19.57 21.84 10.52
C PRO A 48 20.51 21.13 9.55
N THR A 49 21.32 21.90 8.83
CA THR A 49 22.38 21.40 7.94
C THR A 49 23.75 21.44 8.60
N SER A 50 23.89 22.20 9.69
CA SER A 50 25.07 22.22 10.55
C SER A 50 24.68 22.58 11.99
N ARG A 51 25.66 22.82 12.87
CA ARG A 51 25.39 23.28 14.25
C ARG A 51 24.69 24.65 14.29
N TYR A 52 24.94 25.54 13.32
CA TYR A 52 24.48 26.93 13.36
C TYR A 52 23.60 27.32 12.18
N GLU A 53 23.39 26.42 11.23
CA GLU A 53 22.69 26.69 9.98
C GLU A 53 21.46 25.80 9.83
N LYS A 54 20.39 26.39 9.30
CA LYS A 54 19.17 25.69 8.90
C LYS A 54 18.85 26.05 7.46
N GLU A 55 18.37 25.05 6.73
CA GLU A 55 17.88 25.20 5.37
C GLU A 55 16.40 24.83 5.35
N THR A 56 15.60 25.55 4.57
CA THR A 56 14.17 25.24 4.38
C THR A 56 13.98 24.42 3.12
N PHE A 57 13.20 23.35 3.21
CA PHE A 57 12.85 22.46 2.12
C PHE A 57 11.33 22.47 1.92
N LYS A 58 10.89 22.63 0.68
CA LYS A 58 9.49 22.49 0.28
C LYS A 58 9.27 21.11 -0.32
N ILE A 59 8.57 20.23 0.37
CA ILE A 59 8.29 18.86 -0.07
C ILE A 59 6.95 18.85 -0.81
N PRO A 60 6.86 18.28 -2.03
CA PRO A 60 7.84 17.41 -2.69
C PRO A 60 8.92 18.08 -3.57
N GLU A 61 8.78 19.38 -3.88
CA GLU A 61 9.61 20.10 -4.85
C GLU A 61 11.14 19.94 -4.62
N ASP A 62 11.57 20.00 -3.37
CA ASP A 62 12.97 19.95 -2.95
C ASP A 62 13.49 18.54 -2.63
N CYS A 63 12.76 17.47 -2.96
CA CYS A 63 13.15 16.10 -2.59
C CYS A 63 14.55 15.70 -3.09
N SER A 64 14.95 16.14 -4.29
CA SER A 64 16.31 15.89 -4.80
C SER A 64 17.38 16.59 -3.93
N ARG A 65 17.15 17.86 -3.57
CA ARG A 65 18.06 18.64 -2.72
C ARG A 65 18.17 18.03 -1.33
N LEU A 66 17.03 17.65 -0.75
CA LEU A 66 16.96 16.99 0.56
C LEU A 66 17.77 15.68 0.57
N ASN A 67 17.61 14.83 -0.43
CA ASN A 67 18.35 13.57 -0.55
C ASN A 67 19.87 13.80 -0.66
N SER A 68 20.31 14.81 -1.41
CA SER A 68 21.73 15.19 -1.46
C SER A 68 22.27 15.57 -0.09
N ARG A 69 21.53 16.36 0.70
CA ARG A 69 21.93 16.73 2.07
C ARG A 69 22.03 15.53 3.01
N LEU A 70 21.14 14.54 2.85
CA LEU A 70 21.21 13.32 3.64
C LEU A 70 22.47 12.50 3.31
N LEU A 71 22.85 12.42 2.04
CA LEU A 71 24.10 11.75 1.61
C LEU A 71 25.35 12.46 2.15
N GLU A 72 25.29 13.79 2.33
CA GLU A 72 26.34 14.59 2.97
C GLU A 72 26.41 14.38 4.50
N GLY A 73 25.47 13.63 5.09
CA GLY A 73 25.42 13.36 6.54
C GLY A 73 24.65 14.41 7.35
N ASN A 74 23.96 15.35 6.69
CA ASN A 74 23.32 16.47 7.40
C ASN A 74 22.15 16.02 8.30
N GLY A 75 21.57 14.85 8.03
CA GLY A 75 20.52 14.25 8.86
C GLY A 75 20.93 13.94 10.30
N HIS A 76 22.23 13.97 10.63
CA HIS A 76 22.73 13.77 12.00
C HIS A 76 22.75 15.04 12.85
N TRP A 77 22.65 16.22 12.22
CA TRP A 77 22.64 17.49 12.94
C TRP A 77 21.34 17.69 13.71
N GLY A 78 21.43 18.58 14.71
CA GLY A 78 20.30 18.94 15.53
C GLY A 78 19.98 17.95 16.65
N ASN A 79 18.87 18.25 17.33
CA ASN A 79 18.34 17.46 18.42
C ASN A 79 17.52 16.25 17.92
N ARG A 80 17.01 15.45 18.85
CA ARG A 80 16.23 14.24 18.53
C ARG A 80 14.98 14.53 17.68
N ILE A 81 14.32 15.67 17.88
CA ILE A 81 13.14 16.06 17.10
C ILE A 81 13.57 16.40 15.68
N GLU A 82 14.62 17.19 15.50
CA GLU A 82 15.13 17.58 14.18
C GLU A 82 15.59 16.36 13.36
N ARG A 83 16.26 15.38 13.99
CA ARG A 83 16.59 14.11 13.32
C ARG A 83 15.34 13.32 12.89
N ARG A 84 14.26 13.37 13.66
CA ARG A 84 12.98 12.76 13.27
C ARG A 84 12.32 13.50 12.11
N LEU A 85 12.45 14.82 12.07
CA LEU A 85 11.97 15.64 10.96
C LEU A 85 12.76 15.34 9.67
N TRP A 86 14.08 15.16 9.76
CA TRP A 86 14.90 14.66 8.66
C TRP A 86 14.41 13.30 8.16
N MET A 87 14.24 12.32 9.05
CA MET A 87 13.74 10.97 8.68
C MET A 87 12.35 11.03 8.05
N LYS A 88 11.46 11.87 8.58
CA LYS A 88 10.13 12.05 8.01
C LYS A 88 10.19 12.57 6.57
N ALA A 89 10.99 13.60 6.33
CA ALA A 89 11.09 14.19 5.01
C ALA A 89 11.78 13.24 4.00
N ASP A 90 12.79 12.49 4.45
CA ASP A 90 13.39 11.38 3.69
C ASP A 90 12.35 10.32 3.31
N ASP A 91 11.57 9.82 4.27
CA ASP A 91 10.53 8.83 4.05
C ASP A 91 9.49 9.31 3.01
N ASP A 92 9.04 10.56 3.13
CA ASP A 92 8.09 11.17 2.18
C ASP A 92 8.70 11.27 0.76
N CYS A 93 9.97 11.64 0.64
CA CYS A 93 10.68 11.74 -0.64
C CYS A 93 10.97 10.37 -1.26
N ARG A 94 11.36 9.38 -0.47
CA ARG A 94 11.51 7.98 -0.93
C ARG A 94 10.19 7.43 -1.45
N TYR A 95 9.10 7.72 -0.75
CA TYR A 95 7.77 7.30 -1.19
C TYR A 95 7.39 7.94 -2.53
N LEU A 96 7.63 9.24 -2.70
CA LEU A 96 7.37 9.92 -3.96
C LEU A 96 8.21 9.35 -5.10
N ASN A 97 9.50 9.12 -4.88
CA ASN A 97 10.40 8.52 -5.87
C ASN A 97 9.94 7.11 -6.27
N PHE A 98 9.43 6.33 -5.31
CA PHE A 98 8.84 5.02 -5.56
C PHE A 98 7.62 5.12 -6.49
N LEU A 99 6.68 6.02 -6.21
CA LEU A 99 5.51 6.24 -7.06
C LEU A 99 5.86 6.75 -8.47
N ASN A 100 6.87 7.61 -8.56
CA ASN A 100 7.21 8.28 -9.82
C ASN A 100 8.26 7.53 -10.66
N LYS A 101 8.75 6.37 -10.20
CA LYS A 101 9.85 5.62 -10.83
C LYS A 101 9.61 5.35 -12.32
N TYR A 102 8.37 5.03 -12.70
CA TYR A 102 7.95 4.81 -14.09
C TYR A 102 6.86 5.78 -14.54
N SER A 103 6.78 6.95 -13.90
CA SER A 103 5.81 7.99 -14.29
C SER A 103 6.00 8.44 -15.75
N GLY A 104 4.89 8.70 -16.44
CA GLY A 104 4.88 9.19 -17.82
C GLY A 104 4.54 8.14 -18.88
N LYS A 105 4.45 6.86 -18.52
CA LYS A 105 3.88 5.82 -19.39
C LYS A 105 2.38 5.65 -19.13
N ALA A 106 1.62 5.36 -20.18
CA ALA A 106 0.23 4.97 -20.02
C ALA A 106 0.18 3.54 -19.48
N SER A 107 -0.32 3.37 -18.26
CA SER A 107 -0.57 2.06 -17.67
C SER A 107 -2.05 1.71 -17.76
N ARG A 108 -2.34 0.40 -17.80
CA ARG A 108 -3.70 -0.12 -17.81
C ARG A 108 -4.21 -0.24 -16.38
N ASP A 109 -5.39 0.28 -16.13
CA ASP A 109 -6.00 0.30 -14.81
C ASP A 109 -6.98 -0.86 -14.61
N TYR A 110 -6.64 -1.75 -13.67
CA TYR A 110 -7.52 -2.82 -13.19
C TYR A 110 -7.70 -2.79 -11.67
N VAL A 111 -7.25 -1.72 -11.01
CA VAL A 111 -7.13 -1.68 -9.55
C VAL A 111 -7.92 -0.53 -8.94
N SER A 112 -8.08 0.61 -9.62
CA SER A 112 -8.66 1.82 -9.03
C SER A 112 -10.12 1.68 -8.61
N ASN A 113 -10.87 0.79 -9.26
CA ASN A 113 -12.28 0.54 -8.97
C ASN A 113 -12.50 -0.35 -7.73
N TYR A 114 -11.44 -0.91 -7.14
CA TYR A 114 -11.56 -1.74 -5.95
C TYR A 114 -11.53 -0.88 -4.67
N ASP A 115 -12.49 -1.10 -3.77
CA ASP A 115 -12.55 -0.39 -2.49
C ASP A 115 -11.56 -0.96 -1.49
N PHE A 116 -10.31 -0.47 -1.55
CA PHE A 116 -9.26 -0.91 -0.64
C PHE A 116 -9.51 -0.55 0.83
N TYR A 117 -10.31 0.48 1.11
CA TYR A 117 -10.67 0.85 2.49
C TYR A 117 -11.64 -0.15 3.11
N ASN A 118 -12.41 -0.89 2.29
CA ASN A 118 -13.27 -1.97 2.75
C ASN A 118 -12.85 -3.35 2.21
N ALA A 119 -11.57 -3.49 1.85
CA ALA A 119 -11.00 -4.69 1.25
C ALA A 119 -11.23 -5.94 2.11
N ASN A 120 -11.55 -7.07 1.48
CA ASN A 120 -11.43 -8.36 2.15
C ASN A 120 -9.95 -8.70 2.31
N ILE A 121 -9.53 -9.07 3.51
CA ILE A 121 -8.15 -9.48 3.81
C ILE A 121 -7.73 -10.71 3.00
N ASN A 122 -8.69 -11.57 2.60
CA ASN A 122 -8.43 -12.70 1.70
C ASN A 122 -8.05 -12.29 0.27
N ASP A 123 -8.35 -11.05 -0.13
CA ASP A 123 -7.99 -10.53 -1.45
C ASP A 123 -6.54 -10.03 -1.47
N LEU A 124 -5.91 -9.86 -0.30
CA LEU A 124 -4.57 -9.33 -0.16
C LEU A 124 -3.50 -10.44 -0.11
N PRO A 125 -2.33 -10.25 -0.73
CA PRO A 125 -1.21 -11.18 -0.67
C PRO A 125 -0.48 -11.03 0.67
N LEU A 126 -1.05 -11.55 1.76
CA LEU A 126 -0.54 -11.37 3.13
C LEU A 126 0.86 -11.95 3.38
N ARG A 127 1.29 -12.95 2.57
CA ARG A 127 2.64 -13.50 2.55
C ARG A 127 3.03 -13.94 1.13
N PRO A 128 3.90 -13.21 0.41
CA PRO A 128 4.39 -13.65 -0.88
C PRO A 128 5.18 -14.96 -0.76
N GLY A 129 4.91 -15.93 -1.64
CA GLY A 129 5.71 -17.15 -1.80
C GLY A 129 5.57 -18.18 -0.66
N CYS A 130 4.53 -18.08 0.16
CA CYS A 130 4.37 -18.90 1.34
C CYS A 130 3.11 -19.76 1.25
N ASP A 131 3.28 -21.07 1.19
CA ASP A 131 2.17 -22.02 1.25
C ASP A 131 1.60 -22.06 2.67
N LEU A 132 0.29 -21.79 2.79
CA LEU A 132 -0.44 -21.78 4.06
C LEU A 132 -0.39 -23.13 4.78
N ASN A 133 -0.29 -24.25 4.06
CA ASN A 133 -0.11 -25.57 4.68
C ASN A 133 1.28 -25.75 5.29
N LEU A 134 2.30 -25.15 4.67
CA LEU A 134 3.67 -25.12 5.17
C LEU A 134 3.78 -24.22 6.41
N LEU A 135 3.05 -23.09 6.47
CA LEU A 135 3.03 -22.23 7.65
C LEU A 135 2.54 -22.90 8.91
N LEU A 136 1.48 -23.71 8.79
CA LEU A 136 0.88 -24.38 9.94
C LEU A 136 1.78 -25.48 10.50
N ARG A 137 2.64 -26.09 9.66
CA ARG A 137 3.57 -27.14 10.08
C ARG A 137 4.94 -26.59 10.49
N ASN A 138 5.40 -25.56 9.80
CA ASN A 138 6.71 -24.96 10.03
C ASN A 138 6.68 -23.46 9.66
N PRO A 139 6.38 -22.58 10.62
CA PRO A 139 6.38 -21.13 10.39
C PRO A 139 7.73 -20.59 9.89
N ALA A 140 8.84 -21.29 10.17
CA ALA A 140 10.18 -20.95 9.70
C ALA A 140 10.46 -21.38 8.24
N ALA A 141 9.57 -22.17 7.63
CA ALA A 141 9.68 -22.58 6.23
C ALA A 141 9.26 -21.49 5.24
N CYS A 142 8.67 -20.40 5.73
CA CYS A 142 8.33 -19.27 4.86
C CYS A 142 9.42 -18.21 4.86
N PRO A 143 9.65 -17.57 3.71
CA PRO A 143 10.59 -16.47 3.62
C PRO A 143 10.19 -15.36 4.62
N PRO A 144 11.17 -14.67 5.20
CA PRO A 144 10.89 -13.55 6.08
C PRO A 144 10.08 -12.48 5.33
N PRO A 145 9.20 -11.74 6.03
CA PRO A 145 8.50 -10.62 5.41
C PRO A 145 9.51 -9.62 4.86
N MET A 146 9.24 -9.09 3.68
CA MET A 146 10.09 -8.06 3.09
C MET A 146 10.05 -6.80 3.97
N GLN A 147 11.22 -6.18 4.17
CA GLN A 147 11.33 -4.97 4.98
C GLN A 147 10.45 -3.86 4.37
N GLY A 148 9.72 -3.13 5.23
CA GLY A 148 8.81 -2.07 4.79
C GLY A 148 7.40 -2.54 4.40
N MET A 149 7.16 -3.85 4.31
CA MET A 149 5.82 -4.41 4.06
C MET A 149 5.07 -4.74 5.36
N PRO A 150 3.72 -4.63 5.36
CA PRO A 150 2.90 -5.13 6.45
C PRO A 150 3.10 -6.63 6.69
N ASN A 151 3.43 -7.00 7.93
CA ASN A 151 3.51 -8.39 8.36
C ASN A 151 2.24 -8.81 9.10
N PHE A 152 1.24 -9.28 8.36
CA PHE A 152 -0.02 -9.74 8.94
C PHE A 152 0.11 -10.99 9.81
N SER A 153 1.24 -11.72 9.74
CA SER A 153 1.45 -12.91 10.56
C SER A 153 1.49 -12.61 12.06
N ILE A 154 1.81 -11.39 12.44
CA ILE A 154 1.85 -10.98 13.86
C ILE A 154 0.45 -10.95 14.49
N PHE A 155 -0.60 -10.95 13.68
CA PHE A 155 -2.01 -11.03 14.10
C PHE A 155 -2.64 -12.38 13.76
N MET A 156 -1.87 -13.30 13.16
CA MET A 156 -2.33 -14.67 12.95
C MET A 156 -2.26 -15.41 14.28
N SER A 157 -3.38 -15.97 14.69
CA SER A 157 -3.47 -16.80 15.88
C SER A 157 -3.83 -18.22 15.49
N THR A 158 -3.20 -19.19 16.15
CA THR A 158 -3.73 -20.56 16.17
C THR A 158 -5.00 -20.54 17.03
N MET A 159 -6.10 -21.09 16.51
CA MET A 159 -7.29 -21.28 17.34
C MET A 159 -6.93 -22.14 18.55
N PRO A 160 -7.24 -21.72 19.79
CA PRO A 160 -7.20 -22.65 20.90
C PRO A 160 -8.22 -23.77 20.62
N MET A 161 -7.78 -25.03 20.72
CA MET A 161 -8.56 -26.23 20.37
C MET A 161 -9.86 -26.43 21.19
N GLN A 162 -10.20 -25.54 22.14
CA GLN A 162 -11.28 -25.75 23.10
C GLN A 162 -12.63 -25.07 22.77
N GLN A 163 -12.79 -24.40 21.62
CA GLN A 163 -14.07 -23.74 21.31
C GLN A 163 -14.57 -24.04 19.89
N GLU A 164 -15.12 -25.25 19.69
CA GLU A 164 -15.99 -25.54 18.55
C GLU A 164 -17.24 -24.62 18.51
N GLN A 165 -17.62 -24.02 19.66
CA GLN A 165 -18.71 -23.02 19.73
C GLN A 165 -18.32 -21.61 19.22
N GLU A 166 -17.03 -21.29 19.03
CA GLU A 166 -16.63 -19.98 18.47
C GLU A 166 -16.65 -19.94 16.93
N GLN A 167 -16.79 -21.08 16.24
CA GLN A 167 -16.82 -21.11 14.78
C GLN A 167 -18.01 -20.32 14.17
N GLU A 168 -19.13 -20.18 14.88
CA GLU A 168 -20.25 -19.33 14.45
C GLU A 168 -19.95 -17.82 14.52
N SER A 169 -18.96 -17.41 15.32
CA SER A 169 -18.58 -15.99 15.47
C SER A 169 -17.58 -15.51 14.40
N LEU A 170 -17.04 -16.43 13.63
CA LEU A 170 -15.99 -16.17 12.64
C LEU A 170 -16.54 -15.50 11.39
N LYS A 171 -16.20 -14.22 11.22
CA LYS A 171 -16.58 -13.45 10.04
C LYS A 171 -15.45 -13.42 9.02
N ASP A 172 -15.80 -13.08 7.78
CA ASP A 172 -14.81 -12.73 6.77
C ASP A 172 -14.01 -11.51 7.25
N CYS A 173 -12.70 -11.60 7.10
CA CYS A 173 -11.82 -10.50 7.49
C CYS A 173 -11.85 -9.39 6.46
N ARG A 174 -12.11 -8.17 6.90
CA ARG A 174 -12.10 -7.01 6.03
C ARG A 174 -11.54 -5.78 6.72
N PHE A 175 -11.10 -4.81 5.95
CA PHE A 175 -11.01 -3.46 6.47
C PHE A 175 -12.43 -2.88 6.59
N GLU A 176 -12.62 -2.00 7.56
CA GLU A 176 -13.82 -1.17 7.71
C GLU A 176 -13.34 0.28 7.72
N ASP A 177 -13.65 1.01 6.65
CA ASP A 177 -13.20 2.38 6.41
C ASP A 177 -11.68 2.57 6.57
N GLY A 178 -10.91 1.55 6.19
CA GLY A 178 -9.45 1.49 6.27
C GLY A 178 -8.90 0.95 7.58
N LEU A 179 -9.73 0.51 8.53
CA LEU A 179 -9.27 -0.06 9.80
C LEU A 179 -9.53 -1.57 9.85
N PHE A 180 -8.50 -2.33 10.22
CA PHE A 180 -8.65 -3.69 10.70
C PHE A 180 -8.09 -3.79 12.11
N ARG A 181 -8.87 -4.36 13.04
CA ARG A 181 -8.43 -4.79 14.38
C ARG A 181 -9.07 -6.13 14.71
N GLY A 182 -8.25 -7.09 15.12
CA GLY A 182 -8.72 -8.43 15.43
C GLY A 182 -7.65 -9.49 15.22
N TYR A 183 -8.03 -10.72 15.49
CA TYR A 183 -7.18 -11.89 15.34
C TYR A 183 -7.59 -12.66 14.10
N ILE A 184 -6.62 -12.97 13.25
CA ILE A 184 -6.82 -13.71 12.01
C ILE A 184 -6.59 -15.20 12.29
N TYR A 185 -7.59 -16.00 11.94
CA TYR A 185 -7.59 -17.45 12.03
C TYR A 185 -7.67 -18.06 10.65
N HIS A 186 -7.04 -19.22 10.52
CA HIS A 186 -7.07 -19.98 9.29
C HIS A 186 -8.15 -21.07 9.38
N THR A 187 -9.12 -21.05 8.46
CA THR A 187 -10.17 -22.08 8.38
C THR A 187 -10.28 -22.60 6.95
N GLY A 188 -9.72 -23.78 6.69
CA GLY A 188 -9.72 -24.36 5.34
C GLY A 188 -8.91 -23.51 4.34
N LEU A 189 -9.55 -22.97 3.30
CA LEU A 189 -8.90 -22.11 2.28
C LEU A 189 -9.13 -20.62 2.52
N ARG A 190 -9.76 -20.23 3.62
CA ARG A 190 -10.12 -18.83 3.91
C ARG A 190 -9.59 -18.39 5.26
N LEU A 191 -9.26 -17.11 5.32
CA LEU A 191 -8.97 -16.39 6.53
C LEU A 191 -10.28 -15.86 7.12
N ARG A 192 -10.49 -16.19 8.39
CA ARG A 192 -11.58 -15.72 9.23
C ARG A 192 -11.01 -14.94 10.39
N CYS A 193 -11.81 -14.12 11.04
CA CYS A 193 -11.32 -13.38 12.21
C CYS A 193 -12.39 -13.16 13.24
N ILE A 194 -11.88 -12.97 14.45
CA ILE A 194 -12.60 -12.38 15.56
C ILE A 194 -12.19 -10.92 15.62
N ARG A 195 -13.17 -10.03 15.46
CA ARG A 195 -12.98 -8.58 15.61
C ARG A 195 -12.80 -8.25 17.07
N ASP A 196 -11.82 -7.42 17.37
CA ASP A 196 -11.64 -6.87 18.70
C ASP A 196 -11.09 -5.44 18.59
N SER A 197 -11.85 -4.50 19.14
CA SER A 197 -11.50 -3.08 19.20
C SER A 197 -10.28 -2.79 20.08
N LYS A 198 -9.77 -3.77 20.84
CA LYS A 198 -8.54 -3.66 21.66
C LYS A 198 -7.38 -4.44 21.06
N ALA A 199 -7.65 -5.40 20.19
CA ALA A 199 -6.64 -6.14 19.46
C ALA A 199 -5.77 -5.23 18.59
N PRO A 200 -4.55 -5.65 18.27
CA PRO A 200 -3.73 -4.94 17.31
C PRO A 200 -4.25 -5.15 15.88
N GLY A 201 -3.70 -4.37 14.93
CA GLY A 201 -4.13 -4.44 13.54
C GLY A 201 -3.45 -3.39 12.67
N TYR A 202 -4.11 -2.99 11.58
CA TYR A 202 -3.59 -1.99 10.64
C TYR A 202 -4.63 -0.93 10.29
N ARG A 203 -4.14 0.29 10.07
CA ARG A 203 -4.91 1.41 9.51
C ARG A 203 -4.32 1.79 8.16
N ILE A 204 -5.15 1.82 7.11
CA ILE A 204 -4.84 2.40 5.81
C ILE A 204 -4.90 3.93 5.95
N LEU A 205 -3.82 4.60 5.57
CA LEU A 205 -3.67 6.05 5.58
C LEU A 205 -3.99 6.66 4.21
N SER A 206 -3.51 6.02 3.14
CA SER A 206 -3.79 6.38 1.77
C SER A 206 -3.74 5.16 0.87
N VAL A 207 -4.38 5.32 -0.29
CA VAL A 207 -4.32 4.40 -1.42
C VAL A 207 -3.94 5.28 -2.60
N ASP A 208 -2.75 5.04 -3.13
CA ASP A 208 -2.19 5.77 -4.26
C ASP A 208 -2.01 4.80 -5.42
N PHE A 209 -1.92 5.30 -6.66
CA PHE A 209 -1.88 4.44 -7.84
C PHE A 209 -0.73 4.82 -8.77
N ALA A 210 0.11 3.85 -9.10
CA ALA A 210 1.28 4.03 -9.95
C ALA A 210 1.70 2.68 -10.54
N ASP A 211 2.37 2.70 -11.69
CA ASP A 211 3.12 1.54 -12.18
C ASP A 211 4.51 1.56 -11.50
N VAL A 212 4.74 0.65 -10.54
CA VAL A 212 5.95 0.68 -9.70
C VAL A 212 7.04 -0.29 -10.15
N ASN A 213 6.76 -1.15 -11.13
CA ASN A 213 7.71 -2.12 -11.70
C ASN A 213 7.93 -1.94 -13.23
N GLY A 214 7.15 -1.08 -13.88
CA GLY A 214 7.28 -0.73 -15.28
C GLY A 214 6.67 -1.74 -16.24
N ASP A 215 5.63 -2.48 -15.83
CA ASP A 215 4.98 -3.53 -16.61
C ASP A 215 3.72 -3.05 -17.39
N ASP A 216 3.49 -1.74 -17.40
CA ASP A 216 2.35 -1.07 -18.03
C ASP A 216 0.98 -1.50 -17.43
N CYS A 217 0.98 -2.03 -16.21
CA CYS A 217 -0.20 -2.19 -15.37
C CYS A 217 -0.13 -1.20 -14.19
N GLN A 218 -1.28 -0.65 -13.82
CA GLN A 218 -1.36 0.23 -12.66
C GLN A 218 -1.43 -0.61 -11.39
N ASP A 219 -0.58 -0.31 -10.42
CA ASP A 219 -0.60 -0.90 -9.09
C ASP A 219 -1.36 -0.01 -8.12
N ALA A 220 -1.97 -0.60 -7.11
CA ALA A 220 -2.52 0.08 -5.95
C ALA A 220 -1.53 0.01 -4.79
N ILE A 221 -1.15 1.15 -4.23
CA ILE A 221 -0.14 1.28 -3.20
C ILE A 221 -0.84 1.67 -1.90
N LEU A 222 -1.01 0.70 -1.01
CA LEU A 222 -1.62 0.92 0.30
C LEU A 222 -0.55 1.38 1.28
N ARG A 223 -0.70 2.59 1.80
CA ARG A 223 0.09 3.07 2.93
C ARG A 223 -0.61 2.73 4.23
N MET A 224 0.10 2.06 5.13
CA MET A 224 -0.48 1.51 6.34
C MET A 224 0.36 1.83 7.56
N ILE A 225 -0.28 1.89 8.72
CA ILE A 225 0.40 1.91 10.02
C ILE A 225 -0.15 0.80 10.91
N PRO A 226 0.70 0.13 11.69
CA PRO A 226 0.21 -0.78 12.73
C PRO A 226 -0.47 0.01 13.84
N VAL A 227 -1.57 -0.53 14.37
CA VAL A 227 -2.34 0.07 15.46
C VAL A 227 -2.58 -0.94 16.58
N GLY A 228 -2.88 -0.44 17.78
CA GLY A 228 -3.17 -1.24 18.97
C GLY A 228 -2.00 -1.40 19.93
N ARG A 229 -2.21 -2.20 20.98
CA ARG A 229 -1.25 -2.30 22.09
C ARG A 229 0.07 -2.94 21.63
N GLY A 230 1.19 -2.27 21.92
CA GLY A 230 2.52 -2.75 21.54
C GLY A 230 2.91 -2.50 20.08
N ALA A 231 2.00 -1.96 19.26
CA ALA A 231 2.33 -1.53 17.91
C ALA A 231 3.30 -0.35 17.95
N ARG A 232 4.40 -0.44 17.18
CA ARG A 232 5.28 0.70 16.92
C ARG A 232 4.81 1.36 15.63
N PRO A 233 4.30 2.60 15.66
CA PRO A 233 3.82 3.26 14.46
C PRO A 233 5.00 3.49 13.50
N SER A 234 5.08 2.66 12.48
CA SER A 234 5.99 2.78 11.34
C SER A 234 5.16 2.76 10.07
N LEU A 235 5.51 3.62 9.11
CA LEU A 235 4.87 3.58 7.80
C LEU A 235 5.25 2.28 7.09
N LEU A 236 4.25 1.59 6.56
CA LEU A 236 4.38 0.36 5.79
C LEU A 236 3.70 0.57 4.45
N VAL A 237 4.23 -0.06 3.41
CA VAL A 237 3.68 0.01 2.05
C VAL A 237 3.36 -1.40 1.54
N LEU A 238 2.14 -1.57 1.06
CA LEU A 238 1.68 -2.78 0.39
C LEU A 238 1.24 -2.42 -1.04
N PRO A 239 2.12 -2.62 -2.03
CA PRO A 239 1.73 -2.51 -3.43
C PRO A 239 0.99 -3.78 -3.87
N LEU A 240 -0.05 -3.58 -4.65
CA LEU A 240 -0.95 -4.61 -5.13
C LEU A 240 -1.09 -4.43 -6.63
N THR A 241 -0.73 -5.47 -7.37
CA THR A 241 -0.88 -5.48 -8.82
C THR A 241 -1.98 -6.42 -9.25
N ARG A 242 -2.60 -6.06 -10.37
CA ARG A 242 -3.51 -6.90 -11.13
C ARG A 242 -3.54 -6.40 -12.58
N CYS A 243 -3.32 -7.28 -13.56
CA CYS A 243 -3.29 -6.89 -14.98
C CYS A 243 -4.54 -7.33 -15.76
N ARG A 244 -5.50 -8.00 -15.10
CA ARG A 244 -6.79 -8.41 -15.66
C ARG A 244 -7.88 -8.42 -14.58
N ASN A 245 -9.13 -8.18 -14.96
CA ASN A 245 -10.24 -8.07 -14.00
C ASN A 245 -10.54 -9.36 -13.20
N ASP A 246 -10.20 -10.53 -13.74
CA ASP A 246 -10.44 -11.85 -13.16
C ASP A 246 -9.26 -12.37 -12.30
N GLU A 247 -8.12 -11.69 -12.34
CA GLU A 247 -6.95 -12.06 -11.55
C GLU A 247 -7.13 -11.65 -10.07
N LYS A 248 -6.45 -12.40 -9.18
CA LYS A 248 -6.30 -12.00 -7.78
C LYS A 248 -5.21 -10.93 -7.68
N PHE A 249 -5.29 -10.09 -6.65
CA PHE A 249 -4.18 -9.20 -6.34
C PHE A 249 -2.94 -10.02 -5.97
N SER A 250 -1.80 -9.53 -6.43
CA SER A 250 -0.49 -10.06 -6.10
C SER A 250 0.47 -8.91 -5.82
N LEU A 251 1.72 -9.22 -5.46
CA LEU A 251 2.75 -8.19 -5.38
C LEU A 251 3.36 -7.97 -6.77
N PRO A 252 3.60 -6.71 -7.18
CA PRO A 252 4.23 -6.44 -8.48
C PRO A 252 5.65 -7.01 -8.51
N PRO A 253 5.97 -7.91 -9.46
CA PRO A 253 7.25 -8.61 -9.50
C PRO A 253 8.41 -7.64 -9.74
N GLY A 254 9.56 -7.91 -9.11
CA GLY A 254 10.77 -7.12 -9.31
C GLY A 254 10.75 -5.70 -8.73
N SER A 255 9.72 -5.35 -7.96
CA SER A 255 9.61 -4.06 -7.30
C SER A 255 10.60 -3.90 -6.14
N ASP A 256 11.39 -2.83 -6.15
CA ASP A 256 12.19 -2.40 -5.00
C ASP A 256 11.32 -1.56 -4.07
N TYR A 257 10.92 -2.13 -2.94
CA TYR A 257 10.05 -1.46 -1.98
C TYR A 257 10.83 -0.43 -1.15
N PRO A 258 10.26 0.77 -0.91
CA PRO A 258 10.91 1.78 -0.10
C PRO A 258 11.07 1.29 1.33
N ARG A 259 12.29 1.42 1.85
CA ARG A 259 12.59 1.16 3.27
C ARG A 259 12.36 2.45 4.04
N PHE A 260 11.39 2.43 4.96
CA PHE A 260 11.08 3.55 5.84
C PHE A 260 11.75 3.41 7.20
N GLY A 261 12.14 4.55 7.77
CA GLY A 261 12.86 4.61 9.05
C GLY A 261 14.37 4.44 8.90
N PRO A 262 15.10 4.40 10.03
CA PRO A 262 16.57 4.35 10.00
C PRO A 262 17.05 3.08 9.29
N ALA A 263 18.15 3.20 8.55
CA ALA A 263 18.88 2.04 8.08
C ALA A 263 19.21 1.14 9.30
N PRO A 264 19.08 -0.19 9.19
CA PRO A 264 19.56 -1.07 10.25
C PRO A 264 21.05 -0.76 10.48
N GLU A 265 21.39 -0.45 11.74
CA GLU A 265 22.78 -0.31 12.20
C GLU A 265 23.58 -1.60 12.00
#